data_AF-A0A2K5QT81-F1
#
_entry.id   AF-A0A2K5QT81-F1
#
_cell.length_a   1.000
_cell.length_b   1.000
_cell.length_c   1.000
_cell.angle_alpha   90.00
_cell.angle_beta   90.00
_cell.angle_gamma   90.00
#
_symmetry.space_group_name_H-M   'P 1'
#
loop_
_entity.id
_entity.type
_entity.pdbx_description
1 polymer ?
#
loop_
_entity_poly.entity_id
_entity_poly.type
_entity_poly.pdbx_seq_one_letter_code
_entity_poly.pdbx_strand_id
1 'polypeptide(L)'
;MDPRKVNELRAFVKMCKQDPSVLHTEEMRFLREWVESMGGKIPPATQKAKSEENTKVMPIKKENEKIKPKPKSSLIVIFSTLAEIDNEGVIEPDTDTPQEMGDENAEVIHFFQEKCIVNLLLGHWEEAAHDLALA
;
A
#
# COMPACT_ATOMS: atom_id res chain seq x y z
N MET A 1 8.74 -2.22 12.99
CA MET A 1 9.20 -1.98 11.60
C MET A 1 9.85 -3.24 11.09
N ASP A 2 9.41 -3.78 9.94
CA ASP A 2 10.03 -4.95 9.31
C ASP A 2 11.48 -4.63 8.88
N PRO A 3 12.49 -5.46 9.24
CA PRO A 3 13.89 -5.25 8.84
C PRO A 3 14.10 -5.11 7.32
N ARG A 4 13.31 -5.80 6.51
CA ARG A 4 13.38 -5.75 5.04
C ARG A 4 13.01 -4.36 4.52
N LYS A 5 11.94 -3.79 5.05
CA LYS A 5 11.49 -2.42 4.72
C LYS A 5 12.51 -1.36 5.11
N VAL A 6 13.18 -1.55 6.25
CA VAL A 6 14.29 -0.66 6.66
C VAL A 6 15.47 -0.76 5.69
N ASN A 7 15.78 -1.96 5.19
CA ASN A 7 16.86 -2.15 4.22
C ASN A 7 16.53 -1.54 2.85
N GLU A 8 15.29 -1.71 2.36
CA GLU A 8 14.78 -1.05 1.15
C GLU A 8 14.90 0.47 1.26
N LEU A 9 14.48 1.04 2.39
CA LEU A 9 14.60 2.48 2.64
C LEU A 9 16.05 2.96 2.66
N ARG A 10 16.96 2.19 3.29
CA ARG A 10 18.40 2.52 3.28
C ARG A 10 18.97 2.53 1.87
N ALA A 11 18.57 1.57 1.02
CA ALA A 11 18.96 1.53 -0.38
C ALA A 11 18.42 2.74 -1.16
N PHE A 12 17.16 3.11 -0.94
CA PHE A 12 16.56 4.30 -1.55
C PHE A 12 17.30 5.59 -1.15
N VAL A 13 17.59 5.78 0.14
CA VAL A 13 18.35 6.94 0.62
C VAL A 13 19.74 7.00 -0.02
N LYS A 14 20.40 5.85 -0.21
CA LYS A 14 21.69 5.78 -0.91
C LYS A 14 21.56 6.22 -2.38
N MET A 15 20.49 5.83 -3.06
CA MET A 15 20.19 6.25 -4.42
C MET A 15 19.95 7.77 -4.51
N CYS A 16 19.17 8.35 -3.60
CA CYS A 16 18.94 9.81 -3.59
C CYS A 16 20.23 10.63 -3.38
N LYS A 17 21.21 10.09 -2.65
CA LYS A 17 22.54 10.72 -2.49
C LYS A 17 23.36 10.67 -3.78
N GLN A 18 23.18 9.64 -4.59
CA GLN A 18 23.88 9.49 -5.87
C GLN A 18 23.23 10.32 -6.97
N ASP A 19 21.90 10.33 -7.01
CA ASP A 19 21.12 11.12 -7.96
C ASP A 19 20.02 11.90 -7.22
N PRO A 20 20.26 13.19 -6.93
CA PRO A 20 19.27 14.07 -6.34
C PRO A 20 18.04 14.25 -7.23
N SER A 21 18.12 13.97 -8.53
CA SER A 21 17.03 14.18 -9.49
C SER A 21 15.79 13.32 -9.18
N VAL A 22 15.98 12.17 -8.51
CA VAL A 22 14.85 11.33 -8.04
C VAL A 22 13.96 12.10 -7.08
N LEU A 23 14.54 12.97 -6.26
CA LEU A 23 13.80 13.82 -5.33
C LEU A 23 13.08 14.97 -6.02
N HIS A 24 13.15 15.15 -7.34
CA HIS A 24 12.46 16.21 -8.09
C HIS A 24 11.22 15.74 -8.87
N THR A 25 10.86 14.46 -8.81
CA THR A 25 9.64 13.93 -9.46
C THR A 25 8.37 14.33 -8.71
N GLU A 26 7.22 14.41 -9.38
CA GLU A 26 5.94 14.75 -8.72
C GLU A 26 5.57 13.76 -7.61
N GLU A 27 5.91 12.48 -7.77
CA GLU A 27 5.64 11.43 -6.78
C GLU A 27 6.44 11.63 -5.47
N MET A 28 7.64 12.21 -5.54
CA MET A 28 8.49 12.47 -4.36
C MET A 28 8.21 13.82 -3.70
N ARG A 29 7.16 14.54 -4.11
CA ARG A 29 6.81 15.87 -3.58
C ARG A 29 6.55 15.86 -2.08
N PHE A 30 5.84 14.87 -1.57
CA PHE A 30 5.57 14.72 -0.14
C PHE A 30 6.87 14.61 0.67
N LEU A 31 7.88 13.92 0.13
CA LEU A 31 9.17 13.74 0.77
C LEU A 31 9.94 15.06 0.77
N ARG A 32 9.81 15.87 -0.30
CA ARG A 32 10.41 17.21 -0.34
C ARG A 32 9.83 18.12 0.73
N GLU A 33 8.51 18.21 0.79
CA GLU A 33 7.79 19.02 1.77
C GLU A 33 8.16 18.59 3.20
N TRP A 34 8.28 17.29 3.46
CA TRP A 34 8.72 16.79 4.75
C TRP A 34 10.16 17.21 5.08
N VAL A 35 11.10 17.10 4.15
CA VAL A 35 12.50 17.51 4.35
C VAL A 35 12.59 19.03 4.59
N GLU A 36 11.84 19.83 3.83
CA GLU A 36 11.76 21.28 3.99
C GLU A 36 11.12 21.68 5.33
N SER A 37 10.13 20.93 5.81
CA SER A 37 9.49 21.15 7.12
C SER A 37 10.49 21.00 8.28
N MET A 38 11.50 20.15 8.10
CA MET A 38 12.61 19.95 9.04
C MET A 38 13.77 20.94 8.82
N GLY A 39 13.62 21.91 7.91
CA GLY A 39 14.66 22.88 7.57
C GLY A 39 15.75 22.33 6.65
N GLY A 40 15.57 21.14 6.08
CA GLY A 40 16.48 20.56 5.09
C GLY A 40 16.34 21.23 3.73
N LYS A 41 17.46 21.45 3.04
CA LYS A 41 17.47 21.90 1.64
C LYS A 41 17.84 20.76 0.71
N ILE A 42 17.08 20.59 -0.36
CA ILE A 42 17.28 19.53 -1.34
C ILE A 42 18.20 20.08 -2.44
N PRO A 43 19.27 19.36 -2.81
CA PRO A 43 20.14 19.78 -3.90
C PRO A 43 19.34 19.97 -5.20
N PRO A 44 19.71 20.94 -6.06
CA PRO A 44 19.10 21.11 -7.38
C PRO A 44 19.22 19.80 -8.16
N ALA A 45 18.21 19.48 -8.98
CA ALA A 45 18.31 18.35 -9.89
C ALA A 45 19.57 18.53 -10.75
N THR A 46 20.42 17.51 -10.80
CA THR A 46 21.57 17.53 -11.69
C THR A 46 21.02 17.56 -13.10
N GLN A 47 21.02 18.75 -13.72
CA GLN A 47 20.62 18.93 -15.10
C GLN A 47 21.62 18.19 -15.99
N LYS A 48 21.40 16.90 -16.25
CA LYS A 48 21.87 16.29 -17.49
C LYS A 48 21.07 16.94 -18.61
N ALA A 49 21.66 17.98 -19.18
CA ALA A 49 21.35 18.64 -20.44
C ALA A 49 19.99 18.28 -21.05
N LYS A 50 18.95 19.02 -20.67
CA LYS A 50 17.84 19.30 -21.58
C LYS A 50 18.08 20.71 -22.12
N SER A 51 18.78 20.76 -23.25
CA SER A 51 18.66 21.86 -24.20
C SER A 51 17.17 22.05 -24.49
N GLU A 52 16.62 23.20 -24.13
CA GLU A 52 15.89 24.06 -25.06
C GLU A 52 15.38 25.28 -24.31
N GLU A 53 16.11 26.35 -24.59
CA GLU A 53 15.71 27.73 -24.57
C GLU A 53 14.24 27.95 -24.97
N ASN A 54 13.49 28.52 -24.04
CA ASN A 54 12.59 29.66 -24.25
C ASN A 54 11.99 29.82 -25.67
N THR A 55 10.69 29.56 -25.83
CA THR A 55 9.76 30.56 -26.40
C THR A 55 8.30 30.24 -26.02
N LYS A 56 7.75 31.24 -25.34
CA LYS A 56 6.36 31.63 -25.09
C LYS A 56 5.37 31.31 -26.24
N VAL A 57 4.08 31.15 -25.88
CA VAL A 57 2.83 31.35 -26.66
C VAL A 57 2.02 30.07 -26.96
N MET A 58 0.96 29.84 -26.16
CA MET A 58 -0.32 29.23 -26.58
C MET A 58 -1.12 30.28 -27.41
N PRO A 59 -2.20 30.00 -28.19
CA PRO A 59 -3.08 28.82 -28.15
C PRO A 59 -3.76 28.31 -29.48
N ILE A 60 -4.36 27.11 -29.42
CA ILE A 60 -5.54 26.57 -30.16
C ILE A 60 -5.48 26.41 -31.71
N LYS A 61 -5.60 25.15 -32.19
CA LYS A 61 -6.74 24.71 -33.05
C LYS A 61 -6.84 23.18 -33.18
N LYS A 62 -8.10 22.72 -33.18
CA LYS A 62 -8.57 21.33 -33.34
C LYS A 62 -8.36 20.86 -34.77
N GLU A 63 -7.98 19.59 -34.96
CA GLU A 63 -8.43 18.83 -36.13
C GLU A 63 -8.47 17.33 -35.79
N ASN A 64 -9.51 16.69 -36.31
CA ASN A 64 -9.98 15.34 -36.05
C ASN A 64 -9.63 14.49 -37.27
N GLU A 65 -8.86 13.41 -37.11
CA GLU A 65 -8.95 12.30 -38.06
C GLU A 65 -8.66 10.94 -37.40
N LYS A 66 -9.72 10.13 -37.37
CA LYS A 66 -9.79 8.67 -37.25
C LYS A 66 -8.50 7.93 -37.66
N ILE A 67 -8.13 6.89 -36.89
CA ILE A 67 -7.86 5.52 -37.39
C ILE A 67 -7.77 4.53 -36.20
N LYS A 68 -8.69 3.54 -36.21
CA LYS A 68 -8.69 2.18 -35.62
C LYS A 68 -8.48 1.97 -34.10
N PRO A 69 -9.44 1.31 -33.40
CA PRO A 69 -9.18 0.78 -32.07
C PRO A 69 -8.58 -0.64 -32.12
N LYS A 70 -7.70 -0.91 -31.15
CA LYS A 70 -7.34 -2.22 -30.56
C LYS A 70 -5.99 -2.82 -31.01
N PRO A 71 -5.16 -3.21 -30.03
CA PRO A 71 -5.27 -4.59 -29.56
C PRO A 71 -5.52 -4.67 -28.04
N LYS A 72 -6.58 -5.40 -27.63
CA LYS A 72 -6.82 -5.89 -26.25
C LYS A 72 -5.81 -6.98 -25.86
N SER A 73 -4.78 -7.21 -26.69
CA SER A 73 -3.80 -8.27 -26.51
C SER A 73 -2.86 -7.97 -25.35
N SER A 74 -2.57 -6.70 -25.06
CA SER A 74 -1.68 -6.31 -23.96
C SER A 74 -2.30 -6.59 -22.59
N LEU A 75 -3.61 -6.39 -22.42
CA LEU A 75 -4.30 -6.67 -21.15
C LEU A 75 -4.38 -8.17 -20.83
N ILE A 76 -4.65 -9.00 -21.84
CA ILE A 76 -4.67 -10.47 -21.68
C ILE A 76 -3.27 -10.99 -21.33
N VAL A 77 -2.22 -10.44 -21.95
CA VAL A 77 -0.85 -10.83 -21.65
C VAL A 77 -0.48 -10.47 -20.20
N ILE A 78 -0.88 -9.31 -19.68
CA ILE A 78 -0.61 -8.91 -18.28
C ILE A 78 -1.30 -9.88 -17.29
N PHE A 79 -2.54 -10.29 -17.55
CA PHE A 79 -3.27 -11.24 -16.70
C PHE A 79 -2.67 -12.66 -16.76
N SER A 80 -2.22 -13.10 -17.93
CA SER A 80 -1.62 -14.43 -18.10
C SER A 80 -0.16 -14.49 -17.61
N THR A 81 0.56 -13.37 -17.49
CA THR A 81 1.89 -13.30 -16.85
C THR A 81 1.84 -13.14 -15.33
N LEU A 82 0.65 -12.97 -14.75
CA LEU A 82 0.38 -12.99 -13.31
C LEU A 82 0.03 -14.42 -12.82
N ALA A 83 0.34 -15.44 -13.62
CA ALA A 83 -0.21 -16.80 -13.47
C ALA A 83 0.64 -17.77 -12.65
N GLU A 84 1.51 -17.28 -11.77
CA GLU A 84 2.13 -18.12 -10.73
C GLU A 84 1.84 -17.49 -9.36
N ILE A 85 0.55 -17.39 -9.02
CA ILE A 85 0.15 -17.12 -7.64
C ILE A 85 0.47 -18.40 -6.86
N ASP A 86 1.43 -18.29 -5.96
CA ASP A 86 1.76 -19.34 -5.01
C ASP A 86 0.54 -19.67 -4.15
N ASN A 87 0.15 -20.94 -4.16
CA ASN A 87 -0.98 -21.45 -3.36
C ASN A 87 -0.48 -22.17 -2.08
N GLU A 88 0.80 -22.04 -1.74
CA GLU A 88 1.34 -22.52 -0.47
C GLU A 88 0.60 -21.83 0.70
N GLY A 89 -0.10 -22.63 1.51
CA GLY A 89 -0.89 -22.15 2.64
C GLY A 89 -2.37 -21.84 2.35
N VAL A 90 -2.88 -22.12 1.14
CA VAL A 90 -4.33 -22.05 0.87
C VAL A 90 -5.04 -23.22 1.55
N ILE A 91 -5.97 -22.91 2.45
CA ILE A 91 -6.84 -23.89 3.14
C ILE A 91 -8.22 -23.92 2.50
N GLU A 92 -8.93 -25.05 2.66
CA GLU A 92 -10.32 -25.18 2.26
C GLU A 92 -11.22 -24.23 3.07
N PRO A 93 -12.34 -23.76 2.51
CA PRO A 93 -13.28 -22.95 3.27
C PRO A 93 -13.92 -23.77 4.39
N ASP A 94 -14.07 -23.16 5.56
CA ASP A 94 -14.78 -23.78 6.68
C ASP A 94 -16.24 -24.02 6.32
N THR A 95 -16.76 -25.19 6.67
CA THR A 95 -18.17 -25.60 6.45
C THR A 95 -18.98 -25.62 7.75
N ASP A 96 -18.44 -25.00 8.80
CA ASP A 96 -19.02 -24.99 10.12
C ASP A 96 -20.32 -24.17 10.17
N THR A 97 -21.12 -24.44 11.20
CA THR A 97 -22.30 -23.63 11.50
C THR A 97 -21.90 -22.18 11.76
N PRO A 98 -22.75 -21.20 11.40
CA PRO A 98 -22.52 -19.80 11.74
C PRO A 98 -22.15 -19.63 13.20
N GLN A 99 -21.10 -18.87 13.47
CA GLN A 99 -20.68 -18.57 14.85
C GLN A 99 -21.79 -17.82 15.59
N GLU A 100 -21.93 -18.10 16.89
CA GLU A 100 -22.85 -17.38 17.77
C GLU A 100 -22.36 -15.94 17.98
N MET A 101 -23.21 -14.95 17.72
CA MET A 101 -22.82 -13.53 17.60
C MET A 101 -23.09 -12.69 18.87
N GLY A 102 -23.36 -13.32 20.02
CA GLY A 102 -23.74 -12.61 21.24
C GLY A 102 -25.09 -11.88 21.14
N ASP A 103 -25.49 -11.19 22.20
CA ASP A 103 -26.68 -10.33 22.20
C ASP A 103 -26.26 -8.86 22.05
N GLU A 104 -26.79 -8.18 21.03
CA GLU A 104 -26.51 -6.75 20.77
C GLU A 104 -26.92 -5.83 21.95
N ASN A 105 -27.81 -6.29 22.84
CA ASN A 105 -28.30 -5.53 23.98
C ASN A 105 -27.68 -5.96 25.32
N ALA A 106 -26.79 -6.95 25.34
CA ALA A 106 -26.14 -7.37 26.56
C ALA A 106 -25.08 -6.35 27.01
N GLU A 107 -25.05 -6.05 28.31
CA GLU A 107 -24.03 -5.19 28.89
C GLU A 107 -22.75 -6.00 29.09
N VAL A 108 -21.67 -5.58 28.42
CA VAL A 108 -20.35 -6.20 28.60
C VAL A 108 -19.86 -5.96 30.02
N ILE A 109 -19.99 -6.97 30.88
CA ILE A 109 -19.45 -6.91 32.24
C ILE A 109 -17.93 -7.11 32.22
N HIS A 110 -17.21 -6.30 33.02
CA HIS A 110 -15.74 -6.31 33.13
C HIS A 110 -15.14 -7.71 33.36
N PHE A 111 -15.89 -8.58 34.04
CA PHE A 111 -15.51 -9.96 34.31
C PHE A 111 -15.34 -10.81 33.02
N PHE A 112 -16.21 -10.64 32.01
CA PHE A 112 -16.04 -11.34 30.72
C PHE A 112 -14.82 -10.82 29.96
N GLN A 113 -14.55 -9.51 30.03
CA GLN A 113 -13.37 -8.94 29.38
C GLN A 113 -12.07 -9.49 29.95
N GLU A 114 -11.93 -9.54 31.29
CA GLU A 114 -10.73 -10.09 31.92
C GLU A 114 -10.55 -11.58 31.62
N LYS A 115 -11.63 -12.36 31.66
CA LYS A 115 -11.59 -13.80 31.39
C LYS A 115 -11.21 -14.09 29.92
N CYS A 116 -11.82 -13.39 28.96
CA CYS A 116 -11.46 -13.49 27.54
C CYS A 116 -9.97 -13.18 27.30
N ILE A 117 -9.46 -12.11 27.94
CA ILE A 117 -8.06 -11.71 27.82
C ILE A 117 -7.13 -12.80 28.37
N VAL A 118 -7.47 -13.39 29.53
CA VAL A 118 -6.68 -14.46 30.13
C VAL A 118 -6.66 -15.71 29.24
N ASN A 119 -7.81 -16.12 28.69
CA ASN A 119 -7.89 -17.27 27.80
C ASN A 119 -7.11 -17.06 26.50
N LEU A 120 -7.13 -15.84 25.95
CA LEU A 120 -6.31 -15.46 24.79
C LEU A 120 -4.80 -15.58 25.10
N LEU A 121 -4.37 -15.12 26.28
CA LEU A 121 -2.97 -15.18 26.71
C LEU A 121 -2.49 -16.61 26.98
N LEU A 122 -3.39 -17.50 27.42
CA LEU A 122 -3.10 -18.93 27.64
C LEU A 122 -3.16 -19.76 26.36
N GLY A 123 -3.60 -19.18 25.23
CA GLY A 123 -3.75 -19.88 23.96
C GLY A 123 -5.00 -20.76 23.90
N HIS A 124 -5.99 -20.50 24.76
CA HIS A 124 -7.26 -21.19 24.79
C HIS A 124 -8.26 -20.47 23.85
N TRP A 125 -7.99 -20.53 22.54
CA TRP A 125 -8.73 -19.76 21.53
C TRP A 125 -10.21 -20.14 21.45
N GLU A 126 -10.55 -21.41 21.66
CA GLU A 126 -11.94 -21.88 21.68
C GLU A 126 -12.70 -21.33 22.89
N GLU A 127 -12.10 -21.37 24.08
CA GLU A 127 -12.73 -20.86 25.31
C GLU A 127 -12.92 -19.33 25.26
N ALA A 128 -11.96 -18.61 24.68
CA ALA A 128 -12.06 -17.16 24.46
C ALA A 128 -13.16 -16.81 23.45
N ALA A 129 -13.35 -17.62 22.40
CA ALA A 129 -14.43 -17.43 21.43
C ALA A 129 -15.81 -17.68 22.06
N HIS A 130 -15.94 -18.72 22.89
CA HIS A 130 -17.17 -18.99 23.63
C HIS A 130 -17.51 -17.90 24.65
N ASP A 131 -16.51 -17.40 25.39
CA ASP A 131 -16.74 -16.32 26.37
C ASP A 131 -17.16 -15.00 25.69
N LEU A 132 -16.72 -14.76 24.44
CA LEU A 132 -17.15 -13.62 23.63
C LEU A 132 -18.57 -13.79 23.07
N ALA A 133 -18.95 -15.02 22.72
CA ALA A 133 -20.29 -15.34 22.23
C ALA A 133 -21.38 -15.25 23.31
N LEU A 134 -21.00 -15.36 24.59
CA LEU A 134 -21.91 -15.27 25.74
C LEU A 134 -21.97 -13.87 26.37
N ALA A 135 -21.15 -12.93 25.90
CA ALA A 135 -21.08 -11.55 26.37
C ALA A 135 -22.10 -10.65 25.67
#